data_AF-A0A7S3SBI7-F1
#
_entry.id   AF-A0A7S3SBI7-F1
#
_cell.length_a   1.000
_cell.length_b   1.000
_cell.length_c   1.000
_cell.angle_alpha   90.00
_cell.angle_beta   90.00
_cell.angle_gamma   90.00
#
_symmetry.space_group_name_H-M   'P 1'
#
loop_
_entity.id
_entity.type
_entity.pdbx_description
1 polymer ?
#
loop_
_entity_poly.entity_id
_entity_poly.type
_entity_poly.pdbx_seq_one_letter_code
_entity_poly.pdbx_strand_id
1 'polypeptide(L)'
;MLRVTALRSCGIDARQTSWPTPIITVSEARMAAIEQSGLGEGESPHDVFLRRLTRVYPAGTRVASSNMDPLPCWRLGAQMVALNYQTNDTPVQLNRALFALDSGYGYVLKPPELRSAGDEWPPSRENLKCFSLQILGLHRLPTRREHRPVLASSLHHAFEPALSGHPAPPDPTGAVQNAAVSVELHTVGGFCCISRTLPLPNRTVHRMVVQLTSRHAPTLHCLAAEPRETILRVCVHDGEAVVAYEAVVLGALRAGYRCLLLRSSNGTPIRLCALLLHIKESVEPNMREAGRALFNALHTAVEERDARIEQLESVVDTLREEL
;
A
#
# COMPACT_ATOMS: atom_id res chain seq x y z
N MET A 1 8.24 41.05 6.57
CA MET A 1 8.32 40.23 7.81
C MET A 1 7.24 39.15 7.70
N LEU A 2 7.59 37.91 7.38
CA LEU A 2 6.62 36.81 7.32
C LEU A 2 6.18 36.50 8.74
N ARG A 3 4.91 36.79 9.06
CA ARG A 3 4.30 36.42 10.34
C ARG A 3 4.25 34.89 10.38
N VAL A 4 5.07 34.27 11.21
CA VAL A 4 4.96 32.83 11.51
C VAL A 4 3.71 32.66 12.36
N THR A 5 2.58 32.41 11.72
CA THR A 5 1.35 32.04 12.42
C THR A 5 1.46 30.56 12.76
N ALA A 6 1.46 30.22 14.05
CA ALA A 6 1.42 28.83 14.48
C ALA A 6 0.19 28.14 13.87
N LEU A 7 0.41 27.03 13.17
CA LEU A 7 -0.67 26.18 12.68
C LEU A 7 -1.37 25.58 13.91
N ARG A 8 -2.66 25.89 14.07
CA ARG A 8 -3.48 25.39 15.17
C ARG A 8 -4.26 24.16 14.72
N SER A 9 -4.36 23.19 15.62
CA SER A 9 -5.12 21.97 15.36
C SER A 9 -6.51 22.00 16.00
N CYS A 10 -7.48 21.35 15.37
CA CYS A 10 -8.80 21.08 15.94
C CYS A 10 -9.19 19.60 15.75
N GLY A 11 -10.24 19.18 16.45
CA GLY A 11 -10.87 17.89 16.20
C GLY A 11 -11.59 17.87 14.84
N ILE A 12 -11.85 16.67 14.32
CA ILE A 12 -12.50 16.47 13.02
C ILE A 12 -13.94 17.03 12.97
N ASP A 13 -14.62 16.99 14.12
CA ASP A 13 -16.00 17.44 14.29
C ASP A 13 -16.13 18.97 14.41
N ALA A 14 -15.01 19.71 14.45
CA ALA A 14 -15.03 21.17 14.53
C ALA A 14 -15.46 21.79 13.19
N ARG A 15 -16.69 22.32 13.13
CA ARG A 15 -17.28 22.92 11.93
C ARG A 15 -16.86 24.36 11.66
N GLN A 16 -16.52 25.11 12.70
CA GLN A 16 -16.04 26.49 12.60
C GLN A 16 -14.82 26.67 13.48
N THR A 17 -13.79 27.33 12.92
CA THR A 17 -12.65 27.80 13.69
C THR A 17 -12.40 29.24 13.33
N SER A 18 -11.88 30.03 14.27
CA SER A 18 -11.44 31.40 14.00
C SER A 18 -10.17 31.48 13.13
N TRP A 19 -9.61 30.33 12.74
CA TRP A 19 -8.38 30.21 11.98
C TRP A 19 -8.69 30.00 10.50
N PRO A 20 -7.97 30.67 9.58
CA PRO A 20 -8.22 30.53 8.16
C PRO A 20 -7.84 29.15 7.59
N THR A 21 -7.01 28.37 8.29
CA THR A 21 -6.55 27.04 7.82
C THR A 21 -6.25 26.10 9.01
N PRO A 22 -7.27 25.59 9.72
CA PRO A 22 -7.04 24.69 10.84
C PRO A 22 -6.56 23.32 10.35
N ILE A 23 -5.65 22.69 11.09
CA ILE A 23 -5.25 21.30 10.87
C ILE A 23 -6.16 20.39 11.69
N ILE A 24 -6.80 19.41 11.06
CA ILE A 24 -7.49 18.36 11.81
C ILE A 24 -6.45 17.42 12.39
N THR A 25 -6.57 17.08 13.67
CA THR A 25 -5.73 16.04 14.28
C THR A 25 -6.60 14.87 14.73
N VAL A 26 -6.28 13.67 14.27
CA VAL A 26 -7.05 12.43 14.50
C VAL A 26 -6.12 11.37 15.06
N SER A 27 -6.56 10.66 16.10
CA SER A 27 -5.81 9.50 16.62
C SER A 27 -5.99 8.30 15.71
N GLU A 28 -5.05 7.35 15.73
CA GLU A 28 -5.18 6.10 14.95
C GLU A 28 -6.48 5.33 15.25
N ALA A 29 -6.93 5.31 16.50
CA ALA A 29 -8.15 4.61 16.89
C ALA A 29 -9.40 5.27 16.28
N ARG A 30 -9.42 6.60 16.23
CA ARG A 30 -10.51 7.33 15.58
C ARG A 30 -10.47 7.17 14.07
N MET A 31 -9.28 7.12 13.45
CA MET A 31 -9.13 6.82 12.02
C MET A 31 -9.64 5.41 11.67
N ALA A 32 -9.34 4.41 12.49
CA ALA A 32 -9.85 3.06 12.30
C ALA A 32 -11.38 3.01 12.40
N ALA A 33 -11.98 3.74 13.34
CA ALA A 33 -13.43 3.88 13.42
C ALA A 33 -14.01 4.55 12.16
N ILE A 34 -13.37 5.61 11.65
CA ILE A 34 -13.80 6.31 10.43
C ILE A 34 -13.73 5.38 9.21
N GLU A 35 -12.69 4.55 9.09
CA GLU A 35 -12.59 3.58 7.98
C GLU A 35 -13.71 2.54 8.03
N GLN A 36 -14.12 2.09 9.23
CA GLN A 36 -15.12 1.04 9.40
C GLN A 36 -16.57 1.56 9.30
N SER A 37 -16.86 2.72 9.91
CA SER A 37 -18.23 3.21 10.08
C SER A 37 -18.50 4.56 9.41
N GLY A 38 -17.50 5.16 8.75
CA GLY A 38 -17.60 6.53 8.22
C GLY A 38 -17.66 7.58 9.34
N LEU A 39 -18.05 8.81 8.97
CA LEU A 39 -18.20 9.94 9.90
C LEU A 39 -19.63 10.12 10.45
N GLY A 40 -20.58 9.27 10.05
CA GLY A 40 -22.02 9.40 10.36
C GLY A 40 -22.82 10.01 9.19
N GLU A 41 -24.05 10.45 9.45
CA GLU A 41 -24.94 10.97 8.40
C GLU A 41 -24.43 12.29 7.79
N GLY A 42 -24.20 12.27 6.46
CA GLY A 42 -24.14 13.47 5.63
C GLY A 42 -22.75 13.93 5.14
N GLU A 43 -21.64 13.37 5.62
CA GLU A 43 -20.29 13.73 5.13
C GLU A 43 -19.39 12.51 4.89
N SER A 44 -18.84 12.41 3.67
CA SER A 44 -17.79 11.45 3.36
C SER A 44 -16.47 11.83 4.05
N PRO A 45 -15.75 10.90 4.69
CA PRO A 45 -14.39 11.16 5.21
C PRO A 45 -13.46 11.76 4.16
N HIS A 46 -13.62 11.31 2.91
CA HIS A 46 -12.85 11.80 1.78
C HIS A 46 -13.10 13.29 1.53
N ASP A 47 -14.35 13.74 1.50
CA ASP A 47 -14.71 15.15 1.26
C ASP A 47 -14.18 16.07 2.38
N VAL A 48 -14.20 15.57 3.62
CA VAL A 48 -13.65 16.27 4.77
C VAL A 48 -12.14 16.46 4.63
N PHE A 49 -11.41 15.40 4.28
CA PHE A 49 -9.95 15.47 4.12
C PHE A 49 -9.53 16.17 2.84
N LEU A 50 -10.39 16.23 1.82
CA LEU A 50 -10.15 17.01 0.62
C LEU A 50 -10.06 18.52 0.91
N ARG A 51 -10.93 19.02 1.80
CA ARG A 51 -11.03 20.46 2.10
C ARG A 51 -10.15 20.91 3.27
N ARG A 52 -9.61 19.98 4.07
CA ARG A 52 -8.89 20.26 5.31
C ARG A 52 -7.63 19.41 5.44
N LEU A 53 -6.53 20.02 5.87
CA LEU A 53 -5.29 19.29 6.18
C LEU A 53 -5.50 18.43 7.42
N THR A 54 -5.21 17.14 7.31
CA THR A 54 -5.44 16.16 8.38
C THR A 54 -4.15 15.47 8.78
N ARG A 55 -3.86 15.55 10.08
CA ARG A 55 -2.79 14.86 10.78
C ARG A 55 -3.34 13.64 11.51
N VAL A 56 -2.77 12.48 11.21
CA VAL A 56 -3.00 11.24 11.96
C VAL A 56 -1.75 10.92 12.77
N TYR A 57 -1.93 10.41 13.99
CA TYR A 57 -0.80 10.02 14.84
C TYR A 57 -1.04 8.69 15.58
N PRO A 58 0.03 7.93 15.88
CA PRO A 58 -0.07 6.67 16.61
C PRO A 58 -0.59 6.88 18.05
N ALA A 59 -1.28 5.91 18.62
CA ALA A 59 -1.77 6.00 19.99
C ALA A 59 -0.61 6.02 21.00
N GLY A 60 -0.82 6.72 22.11
CA GLY A 60 0.15 6.77 23.22
C GLY A 60 0.41 5.41 23.89
N THR A 61 -0.45 4.42 23.68
CA THR A 61 -0.27 3.03 24.16
C THR A 61 0.88 2.31 23.45
N ARG A 62 1.39 2.82 22.32
CA ARG A 62 2.54 2.29 21.60
C ARG A 62 3.86 2.69 22.26
N VAL A 63 4.02 2.30 23.53
CA VAL A 63 5.19 2.63 24.37
C VAL A 63 6.51 2.12 23.77
N ALA A 64 6.46 1.02 23.02
CA ALA A 64 7.62 0.46 22.30
C ALA A 64 7.88 1.14 20.94
N SER A 65 7.25 2.29 20.65
CA SER A 65 7.41 3.04 19.40
C SER A 65 7.07 2.26 18.12
N SER A 66 6.22 1.23 18.20
CA SER A 66 5.67 0.56 17.01
C SER A 66 4.85 1.55 16.16
N ASN A 67 4.70 1.28 14.86
CA ASN A 67 3.86 2.07 13.98
C ASN A 67 2.48 1.47 13.69
N MET A 68 1.56 2.36 13.33
CA MET A 68 0.27 2.02 12.73
C MET A 68 0.42 1.74 11.23
N ASP A 69 -0.52 1.00 10.63
CA ASP A 69 -0.57 0.86 9.17
C ASP A 69 -1.01 2.20 8.54
N PRO A 70 -0.18 2.82 7.67
CA PRO A 70 -0.53 4.10 7.06
C PRO A 70 -1.52 3.96 5.89
N LEU A 71 -1.69 2.76 5.31
CA LEU A 71 -2.50 2.55 4.10
C LEU A 71 -3.97 2.98 4.28
N PRO A 72 -4.68 2.59 5.36
CA PRO A 72 -6.02 3.12 5.66
C PRO A 72 -6.12 4.64 5.66
N CYS A 73 -5.12 5.31 6.23
CA CYS A 73 -5.14 6.76 6.38
C CYS A 73 -4.96 7.44 5.03
N TRP A 74 -4.01 6.96 4.22
CA TRP A 74 -3.82 7.45 2.85
C TRP A 74 -5.02 7.13 1.95
N ARG A 75 -5.66 5.96 2.12
CA ARG A 75 -6.87 5.56 1.39
C ARG A 75 -8.02 6.52 1.63
N LEU A 76 -8.19 6.99 2.86
CA LEU A 76 -9.21 8.00 3.18
C LEU A 76 -8.81 9.40 2.71
N GLY A 77 -7.55 9.62 2.33
CA GLY A 77 -7.03 10.90 1.82
C GLY A 77 -6.33 11.78 2.85
N ALA A 78 -6.01 11.25 4.04
CA ALA A 78 -5.26 11.98 5.06
C ALA A 78 -3.81 12.25 4.60
N GLN A 79 -3.36 13.50 4.74
CA GLN A 79 -2.11 13.97 4.15
C GLN A 79 -0.91 13.78 5.07
N MET A 80 -1.08 13.95 6.38
CA MET A 80 0.01 13.93 7.36
C MET A 80 -0.14 12.72 8.28
N VAL A 81 0.26 11.54 7.81
CA VAL A 81 0.24 10.31 8.61
C VAL A 81 1.57 10.18 9.35
N ALA A 82 1.58 10.53 10.64
CA ALA A 82 2.79 10.54 11.43
C ALA A 82 3.23 9.11 11.81
N LEU A 83 4.52 8.83 11.64
CA LEU A 83 5.16 7.57 12.00
C LEU A 83 6.36 7.83 12.93
N ASN A 84 6.64 6.85 13.77
CA ASN A 84 7.82 6.70 14.61
C ASN A 84 9.01 6.21 13.76
N TYR A 85 9.79 7.14 13.20
CA TYR A 85 10.94 6.82 12.34
C TYR A 85 12.07 6.07 13.06
N GLN A 86 12.09 6.08 14.40
CA GLN A 86 13.03 5.30 15.21
C GLN A 86 12.87 3.79 15.07
N THR A 87 11.71 3.33 14.61
CA THR A 87 11.40 1.92 14.39
C THR A 87 11.26 1.67 12.89
N ASN A 88 12.25 1.01 12.26
CA ASN A 88 12.18 0.68 10.82
C ASN A 88 11.31 -0.56 10.54
N ASP A 89 10.06 -0.50 10.96
CA ASP A 89 9.04 -1.52 10.67
C ASP A 89 8.38 -1.32 9.29
N THR A 90 7.52 -2.26 8.88
CA THR A 90 6.84 -2.22 7.57
C THR A 90 6.21 -0.85 7.26
N PRO A 91 5.46 -0.18 8.15
CA PRO A 91 4.96 1.18 7.93
C PRO A 91 6.01 2.19 7.46
N VAL A 92 7.18 2.26 8.12
CA VAL A 92 8.27 3.16 7.73
C VAL A 92 8.87 2.75 6.38
N GLN A 93 8.93 1.46 6.08
CA GLN A 93 9.39 0.95 4.78
C GLN A 93 8.45 1.37 3.64
N LEU A 94 7.13 1.24 3.84
CA LEU A 94 6.11 1.69 2.89
C LEU A 94 6.14 3.20 2.70
N ASN A 95 6.23 3.95 3.79
CA ASN A 95 6.35 5.40 3.77
C ASN A 95 7.58 5.85 2.96
N ARG A 96 8.75 5.26 3.22
CA ARG A 96 9.97 5.55 2.46
C ARG A 96 9.79 5.28 0.97
N ALA A 97 9.15 4.16 0.61
CA ALA A 97 8.92 3.80 -0.79
C ALA A 97 8.01 4.79 -1.51
N LEU A 98 6.89 5.17 -0.87
CA LEU A 98 5.93 6.11 -1.44
C LEU A 98 6.56 7.49 -1.62
N PHE A 99 7.21 8.04 -0.59
CA PHE A 99 7.80 9.38 -0.64
C PHE A 99 9.15 9.46 -1.34
N ALA A 100 9.72 8.32 -1.76
CA ALA A 100 10.84 8.27 -2.70
C ALA A 100 10.40 8.46 -4.17
N LEU A 101 9.09 8.48 -4.45
CA LEU A 101 8.57 8.85 -5.76
C LEU A 101 8.95 10.28 -6.15
N ASP A 102 8.92 10.53 -7.46
CA ASP A 102 9.18 11.82 -8.09
C ASP A 102 10.54 12.39 -7.65
N SER A 103 10.55 13.56 -7.04
CA SER A 103 11.74 14.31 -6.64
C SER A 103 12.23 14.00 -5.22
N GLY A 104 11.54 13.13 -4.47
CA GLY A 104 11.94 12.74 -3.13
C GLY A 104 11.82 13.84 -2.07
N TYR A 105 11.06 14.92 -2.33
CA TYR A 105 10.92 16.05 -1.40
C TYR A 105 9.89 15.83 -0.28
N GLY A 106 9.36 14.61 -0.11
CA GLY A 106 8.38 14.30 0.94
C GLY A 106 6.93 14.68 0.62
N TYR A 107 6.62 14.97 -0.65
CA TYR A 107 5.26 15.22 -1.13
C TYR A 107 4.94 14.33 -2.33
N VAL A 108 3.81 13.64 -2.28
CA VAL A 108 3.27 12.83 -3.38
C VAL A 108 1.87 13.35 -3.68
N LEU A 109 1.59 13.62 -4.96
CA LEU A 109 0.28 14.10 -5.38
C LEU A 109 -0.75 12.98 -5.23
N LYS A 110 -1.87 13.26 -4.54
CA LYS A 110 -2.98 12.31 -4.44
C LYS A 110 -3.53 11.91 -5.83
N PRO A 111 -4.04 10.67 -5.99
CA PRO A 111 -4.83 10.24 -7.14
C PRO A 111 -5.90 11.26 -7.54
N PRO A 112 -6.21 11.42 -8.84
CA PRO A 112 -7.24 12.34 -9.32
C PRO A 112 -8.58 12.23 -8.57
N GLU A 113 -9.03 11.01 -8.32
CA GLU A 113 -10.27 10.68 -7.64
C GLU A 113 -10.24 11.10 -6.15
N LEU A 114 -9.05 11.21 -5.55
CA LEU A 114 -8.85 11.73 -4.20
C LEU A 114 -8.70 13.27 -4.14
N ARG A 115 -8.87 13.96 -5.27
CA ARG A 115 -8.68 15.42 -5.41
C ARG A 115 -9.95 16.17 -5.81
N SER A 116 -11.04 15.46 -6.09
CA SER A 116 -12.34 16.05 -6.44
C SER A 116 -13.43 15.47 -5.54
N ALA A 117 -14.43 16.27 -5.21
CA ALA A 117 -15.59 15.79 -4.44
C ALA A 117 -16.51 14.99 -5.36
N GLY A 118 -17.09 13.91 -4.83
CA GLY A 118 -18.07 13.08 -5.56
C GLY A 118 -17.50 12.00 -6.48
N ASP A 119 -16.17 11.92 -6.62
CA ASP A 119 -15.53 10.80 -7.34
C ASP A 119 -15.53 9.54 -6.48
N GLU A 120 -15.82 8.38 -7.09
CA GLU A 120 -15.71 7.09 -6.42
C GLU A 120 -14.23 6.75 -6.20
N TRP A 121 -13.86 6.53 -4.95
CA TRP A 121 -12.52 6.08 -4.59
C TRP A 121 -12.58 4.86 -3.65
N PRO A 122 -11.82 3.79 -3.96
CA PRO A 122 -11.03 3.59 -5.17
C PRO A 122 -11.88 3.36 -6.43
N PRO A 123 -11.42 3.77 -7.62
CA PRO A 123 -12.18 3.60 -8.85
C PRO A 123 -12.29 2.12 -9.23
N SER A 124 -13.44 1.75 -9.80
CA SER A 124 -13.59 0.49 -10.50
C SER A 124 -12.74 0.50 -11.77
N ARG A 125 -11.97 -0.58 -11.99
CA ARG A 125 -11.11 -0.74 -13.17
C ARG A 125 -11.40 -2.08 -13.83
N GLU A 126 -11.73 -2.06 -15.11
CA GLU A 126 -11.94 -3.27 -15.92
C GLU A 126 -10.64 -4.03 -16.22
N ASN A 127 -9.50 -3.33 -16.15
CA ASN A 127 -8.18 -3.86 -16.48
C ASN A 127 -7.20 -3.60 -15.34
N LEU A 128 -6.31 -4.56 -15.12
CA LEU A 128 -5.22 -4.48 -14.15
C LEU A 128 -3.89 -4.36 -14.88
N LYS A 129 -3.01 -3.51 -14.38
CA LYS A 129 -1.61 -3.47 -14.83
C LYS A 129 -0.87 -4.63 -14.19
N CYS A 130 -0.19 -5.43 -15.01
CA CYS A 130 0.52 -6.63 -14.58
C CYS A 130 2.03 -6.46 -14.77
N PHE A 131 2.79 -6.66 -13.69
CA PHE A 131 4.24 -6.66 -13.67
C PHE A 131 4.70 -8.08 -13.38
N SER A 132 5.15 -8.77 -14.43
CA SER A 132 5.69 -10.12 -14.34
C SER A 132 7.17 -10.07 -13.96
N LEU A 133 7.47 -10.52 -12.74
CA LEU A 133 8.79 -10.51 -12.12
C LEU A 133 9.40 -11.91 -12.24
N GLN A 134 10.41 -12.05 -13.08
CA GLN A 134 11.25 -13.24 -13.11
C GLN A 134 12.48 -13.00 -12.26
N ILE A 135 12.56 -13.66 -11.09
CA ILE A 135 13.71 -13.53 -10.20
C ILE A 135 14.87 -14.36 -10.76
N LEU A 136 16.02 -13.71 -10.96
CA LEU A 136 17.20 -14.33 -11.58
C LEU A 136 18.29 -14.67 -10.57
N GLY A 137 18.44 -13.87 -9.51
CA GLY A 137 19.41 -14.18 -8.46
C GLY A 137 19.57 -13.09 -7.41
N LEU A 138 20.30 -13.43 -6.35
CA LEU A 138 20.68 -12.54 -5.26
C LEU A 138 22.19 -12.35 -5.27
N HIS A 139 22.64 -11.12 -5.03
CA HIS A 139 24.06 -10.77 -5.03
C HIS A 139 24.43 -10.12 -3.69
N ARG A 140 25.60 -10.51 -3.15
CA ARG A 140 26.27 -9.87 -1.99
C ARG A 140 25.36 -9.67 -0.76
N LEU A 141 24.56 -10.68 -0.44
CA LEU A 141 23.70 -10.71 0.74
C LEU A 141 24.50 -10.40 2.02
N PRO A 142 23.90 -9.70 2.99
CA PRO A 142 24.50 -9.52 4.31
C PRO A 142 24.52 -10.85 5.08
N THR A 143 25.36 -10.95 6.11
CA THR A 143 25.24 -11.99 7.12
C THR A 143 24.03 -11.70 8.02
N ARG A 144 23.48 -12.74 8.65
CA ARG A 144 22.40 -12.61 9.64
C ARG A 144 22.81 -11.59 10.70
N ARG A 145 21.88 -10.68 11.03
CA ARG A 145 22.08 -9.61 12.02
C ARG A 145 23.22 -8.64 11.68
N GLU A 146 23.75 -8.66 10.46
CA GLU A 146 24.71 -7.66 10.00
C GLU A 146 24.01 -6.32 9.83
N HIS A 147 24.60 -5.29 10.41
CA HIS A 147 24.19 -3.91 10.19
C HIS A 147 25.44 -3.18 9.71
N ARG A 148 25.61 -3.03 8.39
CA ARG A 148 26.82 -2.41 7.82
C ARG A 148 26.98 -0.97 8.35
N PRO A 149 28.02 -0.67 9.14
CA PRO A 149 28.37 0.71 9.45
C PRO A 149 28.92 1.42 8.20
N VAL A 150 28.76 2.74 8.15
CA VAL A 150 29.31 3.58 7.08
C VAL A 150 30.82 3.73 7.27
N LEU A 151 31.62 3.38 6.26
CA LEU A 151 33.00 3.82 6.14
C LEU A 151 32.99 5.29 5.70
N ALA A 152 33.36 6.19 6.61
CA ALA A 152 33.48 7.61 6.33
C ALA A 152 34.64 7.87 5.35
N SER A 153 34.39 7.92 4.04
CA SER A 153 35.39 8.44 3.08
C SER A 153 34.91 8.88 1.68
N SER A 154 33.62 9.02 1.34
CA SER A 154 33.24 9.55 0.00
C SER A 154 31.88 10.27 -0.09
N LEU A 155 31.79 11.22 -1.04
CA LEU A 155 31.09 12.51 -0.99
C LEU A 155 29.61 12.60 -1.43
N HIS A 156 28.95 11.55 -1.93
CA HIS A 156 27.54 11.67 -2.34
C HIS A 156 26.73 10.44 -1.95
N HIS A 157 26.38 10.37 -0.66
CA HIS A 157 25.05 10.11 -0.16
C HIS A 157 25.08 10.53 1.31
N ALA A 158 24.49 11.70 1.60
CA ALA A 158 24.21 12.08 2.97
C ALA A 158 23.24 11.03 3.53
N PHE A 159 23.78 10.23 4.45
CA PHE A 159 23.13 9.55 5.55
C PHE A 159 21.65 9.90 5.78
N GLU A 160 20.81 8.86 5.91
CA GLU A 160 19.56 8.96 6.65
C GLU A 160 19.68 8.05 7.90
N PRO A 161 19.32 8.54 9.11
CA PRO A 161 19.98 8.08 10.33
C PRO A 161 19.60 6.68 10.79
N ALA A 162 20.58 6.01 11.40
CA ALA A 162 20.36 4.96 12.37
C ALA A 162 19.65 5.56 13.60
N LEU A 163 18.32 5.50 13.64
CA LEU A 163 17.55 5.91 14.82
C LEU A 163 17.35 4.76 15.83
N SER A 164 17.81 3.55 15.52
CA SER A 164 18.00 2.47 16.49
C SER A 164 18.99 1.41 15.97
N GLY A 165 19.87 0.94 16.85
CA GLY A 165 20.77 -0.20 16.61
C GLY A 165 22.26 0.14 16.67
N HIS A 166 23.02 -0.69 17.40
CA HIS A 166 24.47 -0.70 17.31
C HIS A 166 24.89 -1.39 16.00
N PRO A 167 25.74 -0.78 15.16
CA PRO A 167 26.26 -1.46 13.97
C PRO A 167 26.96 -2.75 14.37
N ALA A 168 26.60 -3.84 13.71
CA ALA A 168 27.23 -5.13 13.88
C ALA A 168 28.06 -5.43 12.63
N PRO A 169 29.38 -5.70 12.75
CA PRO A 169 30.20 -6.07 11.62
C PRO A 169 29.72 -7.40 11.00
N PRO A 170 30.08 -7.68 9.73
CA PRO A 170 29.80 -8.98 9.13
C PRO A 170 30.40 -10.11 9.98
N ASP A 171 29.58 -11.10 10.32
CA ASP A 171 29.99 -12.31 11.02
C ASP A 171 29.91 -13.49 10.05
N PRO A 172 31.06 -14.09 9.66
CA PRO A 172 31.08 -15.23 8.72
C PRO A 172 30.20 -16.41 9.18
N THR A 173 30.03 -16.60 10.49
CA THR A 173 29.16 -17.66 11.04
C THR A 173 27.68 -17.38 10.80
N GLY A 174 27.32 -16.11 10.56
CA GLY A 174 26.01 -15.65 10.17
C GLY A 174 25.76 -15.66 8.66
N ALA A 175 26.63 -16.22 7.82
CA ALA A 175 26.41 -16.24 6.37
C ALA A 175 25.05 -16.85 6.02
N VAL A 176 24.33 -16.20 5.09
CA VAL A 176 23.01 -16.67 4.64
C VAL A 176 23.13 -18.03 3.99
N GLN A 177 22.41 -19.01 4.51
CA GLN A 177 22.48 -20.40 4.03
C GLN A 177 21.35 -20.72 3.05
N ASN A 178 20.11 -20.35 3.39
CA ASN A 178 18.92 -20.72 2.62
C ASN A 178 18.09 -19.48 2.31
N ALA A 179 18.53 -18.72 1.30
CA ALA A 179 17.86 -17.49 0.90
C ALA A 179 16.52 -17.76 0.21
N ALA A 180 15.43 -17.23 0.77
CA ALA A 180 14.12 -17.18 0.15
C ALA A 180 13.71 -15.74 -0.13
N VAL A 181 13.01 -15.49 -1.24
CA VAL A 181 12.51 -14.16 -1.59
C VAL A 181 11.00 -14.13 -1.38
N SER A 182 10.50 -13.20 -0.57
CA SER A 182 9.07 -12.90 -0.52
C SER A 182 8.76 -11.60 -1.27
N VAL A 183 7.67 -11.61 -2.01
CA VAL A 183 7.10 -10.45 -2.67
C VAL A 183 5.75 -10.14 -2.06
N GLU A 184 5.52 -8.87 -1.73
CA GLU A 184 4.32 -8.36 -1.08
C GLU A 184 3.80 -7.12 -1.81
N LEU A 185 2.48 -7.02 -1.98
CA LEU A 185 1.81 -5.84 -2.52
C LEU A 185 0.98 -5.15 -1.45
N HIS A 186 1.14 -3.84 -1.35
CA HIS A 186 0.51 -2.97 -0.38
C HIS A 186 -0.13 -1.81 -1.13
N THR A 187 -1.46 -1.78 -1.23
CA THR A 187 -2.15 -0.76 -2.03
C THR A 187 -2.88 0.27 -1.17
N VAL A 188 -2.70 1.55 -1.50
CA VAL A 188 -3.49 2.64 -0.93
C VAL A 188 -4.93 2.51 -1.42
N GLY A 189 -5.14 2.25 -2.71
CA GLY A 189 -6.47 2.13 -3.31
C GLY A 189 -6.54 1.06 -4.40
N GLY A 190 -7.75 0.52 -4.59
CA GLY A 190 -8.06 -0.39 -5.67
C GLY A 190 -7.61 -1.82 -5.39
N PHE A 191 -7.84 -2.69 -6.37
CA PHE A 191 -7.50 -4.10 -6.27
C PHE A 191 -6.01 -4.33 -6.56
N CYS A 192 -5.36 -5.21 -5.80
CA CYS A 192 -4.04 -5.74 -6.15
C CYS A 192 -3.95 -7.24 -5.80
N CYS A 193 -3.10 -7.99 -6.50
CA CYS A 193 -2.83 -9.39 -6.17
C CYS A 193 -1.51 -9.88 -6.78
N ILE A 194 -1.06 -11.02 -6.28
CA ILE A 194 0.12 -11.74 -6.75
C ILE A 194 -0.31 -13.15 -7.18
N SER A 195 0.17 -13.62 -8.32
CA SER A 195 -0.07 -14.98 -8.81
C SER A 195 1.16 -15.58 -9.49
N ARG A 196 1.23 -16.92 -9.55
CA ARG A 196 2.23 -17.67 -10.34
C ARG A 196 1.75 -18.01 -11.75
N THR A 197 0.45 -17.87 -11.99
CA THR A 197 -0.20 -18.24 -13.24
C THR A 197 -1.12 -17.12 -13.70
N LEU A 198 -1.26 -17.01 -15.01
CA LEU A 198 -2.27 -16.19 -15.67
C LEU A 198 -3.18 -17.11 -16.52
N PRO A 199 -4.49 -16.85 -16.61
CA PRO A 199 -5.25 -15.81 -15.89
C PRO A 199 -5.35 -16.09 -14.38
N LEU A 200 -5.75 -15.07 -13.61
CA LEU A 200 -5.72 -15.12 -12.14
C LEU A 200 -6.69 -16.15 -11.54
N PRO A 201 -6.27 -16.90 -10.49
CA PRO A 201 -7.20 -17.68 -9.70
C PRO A 201 -8.12 -16.76 -8.87
N ASN A 202 -9.33 -17.22 -8.55
CA ASN A 202 -10.29 -16.45 -7.73
C ASN A 202 -9.76 -16.01 -6.36
N ARG A 203 -8.73 -16.70 -5.84
CA ARG A 203 -8.13 -16.38 -4.55
C ARG A 203 -7.16 -15.21 -4.67
N THR A 204 -7.41 -14.18 -3.88
CA THR A 204 -6.51 -13.04 -3.77
C THR A 204 -5.36 -13.36 -2.81
N VAL A 205 -4.14 -13.12 -3.28
CA VAL A 205 -2.91 -13.29 -2.51
C VAL A 205 -2.14 -11.98 -2.60
N HIS A 206 -1.78 -11.38 -1.46
CA HIS A 206 -1.00 -10.14 -1.41
C HIS A 206 0.46 -10.38 -1.02
N ARG A 207 0.82 -11.62 -0.64
CA ARG A 207 2.17 -12.03 -0.25
C ARG A 207 2.48 -13.40 -0.80
N MET A 208 3.62 -13.54 -1.47
CA MET A 208 4.10 -14.83 -1.98
C MET A 208 5.58 -15.03 -1.71
N VAL A 209 5.93 -16.23 -1.24
CA VAL A 209 7.32 -16.64 -1.01
C VAL A 209 7.80 -17.54 -2.14
N VAL A 210 9.04 -17.32 -2.57
CA VAL A 210 9.73 -18.07 -3.60
C VAL A 210 11.09 -18.51 -3.06
N GLN A 211 11.31 -19.82 -3.08
CA GLN A 211 12.62 -20.40 -2.80
C GLN A 211 13.49 -20.32 -4.06
N LEU A 212 14.68 -19.76 -3.92
CA LEU A 212 15.66 -19.73 -5.01
C LEU A 212 16.39 -21.07 -5.07
N THR A 213 15.70 -22.10 -5.56
CA THR A 213 16.37 -23.36 -5.89
C THR A 213 17.05 -23.21 -7.25
N SER A 214 18.20 -23.87 -7.44
CA SER A 214 19.18 -23.64 -8.51
C SER A 214 18.71 -23.93 -9.96
N ARG A 215 17.41 -24.07 -10.23
CA ARG A 215 16.87 -24.40 -11.56
C ARG A 215 15.70 -23.52 -12.04
N HIS A 216 15.85 -22.21 -11.89
CA HIS A 216 14.89 -21.15 -12.28
C HIS A 216 13.81 -20.92 -11.23
N ALA A 217 13.76 -19.68 -10.71
CA ALA A 217 12.66 -19.25 -9.86
C ALA A 217 11.39 -19.06 -10.72
N PRO A 218 10.20 -19.42 -10.20
CA PRO A 218 8.95 -19.15 -10.89
C PRO A 218 8.77 -17.64 -11.12
N THR A 219 8.20 -17.29 -12.27
CA THR A 219 7.74 -15.92 -12.55
C THR A 219 6.57 -15.58 -11.63
N LEU A 220 6.60 -14.39 -11.03
CA LEU A 220 5.51 -13.87 -10.21
C LEU A 220 4.83 -12.73 -10.96
N HIS A 221 3.51 -12.82 -11.09
CA HIS A 221 2.70 -11.78 -11.70
C HIS A 221 2.14 -10.90 -10.59
N CYS A 222 2.56 -9.63 -10.55
CA CYS A 222 2.08 -8.62 -9.62
C CYS A 222 1.09 -7.71 -10.34
N LEU A 223 -0.18 -7.76 -9.94
CA LEU A 223 -1.24 -6.99 -10.59
C LEU A 223 -1.78 -5.91 -9.65
N ALA A 224 -2.07 -4.75 -10.23
CA ALA A 224 -2.70 -3.65 -9.53
C ALA A 224 -3.64 -2.88 -10.45
N ALA A 225 -4.79 -2.47 -9.92
CA ALA A 225 -5.67 -1.49 -10.53
C ALA A 225 -4.98 -0.11 -10.57
N GLU A 226 -4.35 0.27 -9.46
CA GLU A 226 -3.63 1.54 -9.30
C GLU A 226 -2.14 1.26 -9.02
N PRO A 227 -1.31 1.00 -10.04
CA PRO A 227 0.09 0.62 -9.82
C PRO A 227 0.93 1.74 -9.21
N ARG A 228 0.60 3.02 -9.45
CA ARG A 228 1.27 4.16 -8.80
C ARG A 228 0.94 4.31 -7.32
N GLU A 229 -0.18 3.73 -6.89
CA GLU A 229 -0.64 3.71 -5.50
C GLU A 229 -0.44 2.35 -4.83
N THR A 230 0.30 1.46 -5.50
CA THR A 230 0.64 0.12 -5.00
C THR A 230 2.13 0.03 -4.75
N ILE A 231 2.51 -0.32 -3.53
CA ILE A 231 3.89 -0.52 -3.12
C ILE A 231 4.21 -2.02 -3.20
N LEU A 232 5.26 -2.33 -3.96
CA LEU A 232 5.92 -3.62 -4.00
C LEU A 232 6.98 -3.67 -2.90
N ARG A 233 6.82 -4.56 -1.92
CA ARG A 233 7.84 -4.84 -0.91
C ARG A 233 8.44 -6.22 -1.17
N VAL A 234 9.76 -6.26 -1.35
CA VAL A 234 10.53 -7.49 -1.56
C VAL A 234 11.41 -7.71 -0.34
N CYS A 235 11.34 -8.91 0.24
CA CYS A 235 12.18 -9.29 1.38
C CYS A 235 12.98 -10.54 1.04
N VAL A 236 14.23 -10.60 1.49
CA VAL A 236 15.07 -11.79 1.49
C VAL A 236 15.06 -12.36 2.91
N HIS A 237 14.73 -13.64 3.01
CA HIS A 237 14.65 -14.38 4.25
C HIS A 237 15.75 -15.43 4.32
N ASP A 238 16.18 -15.76 5.53
CA ASP A 238 16.97 -16.95 5.84
C ASP A 238 16.36 -17.62 7.08
N GLY A 239 15.62 -18.71 6.86
CA GLY A 239 14.66 -19.21 7.84
C GLY A 239 13.53 -18.19 8.09
N GLU A 240 13.26 -17.88 9.36
CA GLU A 240 12.24 -16.91 9.78
C GLU A 240 12.74 -15.44 9.78
N ALA A 241 14.04 -15.23 9.59
CA ALA A 241 14.65 -13.90 9.69
C ALA A 241 14.69 -13.18 8.34
N VAL A 242 14.18 -11.95 8.29
CA VAL A 242 14.42 -11.05 7.15
C VAL A 242 15.84 -10.50 7.23
N VAL A 243 16.68 -10.84 6.25
CA VAL A 243 18.09 -10.42 6.20
C VAL A 243 18.29 -9.16 5.37
N ALA A 244 17.44 -8.95 4.36
CA ALA A 244 17.46 -7.75 3.54
C ALA A 244 16.07 -7.47 2.95
N TYR A 245 15.77 -6.23 2.61
CA TYR A 245 14.52 -5.88 1.96
C TYR A 245 14.70 -4.68 1.02
N GLU A 246 13.73 -4.46 0.15
CA GLU A 246 13.50 -3.15 -0.48
C GLU A 246 11.99 -2.95 -0.70
N ALA A 247 11.54 -1.71 -0.65
CA ALA A 247 10.17 -1.33 -0.96
C ALA A 247 10.18 -0.24 -2.04
N VAL A 248 9.36 -0.43 -3.08
CA VAL A 248 9.28 0.47 -4.24
C VAL A 248 7.83 0.59 -4.70
N VAL A 249 7.48 1.69 -5.34
CA VAL A 249 6.18 1.80 -5.99
C VAL A 249 6.15 0.97 -7.27
N LEU A 250 5.13 0.13 -7.41
CA LEU A 250 4.99 -0.83 -8.50
C LEU A 250 4.96 -0.13 -9.86
N GLY A 251 4.21 0.96 -9.98
CA GLY A 251 4.09 1.78 -11.19
C GLY A 251 5.34 2.58 -11.54
N ALA A 252 6.37 2.60 -10.68
CA ALA A 252 7.67 3.20 -10.98
C ALA A 252 8.67 2.18 -11.58
N LEU A 253 8.31 0.89 -11.61
CA LEU A 253 9.15 -0.15 -12.20
C LEU A 253 9.23 0.00 -13.72
N ARG A 254 10.41 -0.30 -14.28
CA ARG A 254 10.65 -0.29 -15.74
C ARG A 254 10.93 -1.70 -16.24
N ALA A 255 10.33 -2.06 -17.39
CA ALA A 255 10.53 -3.35 -18.04
C ALA A 255 12.00 -3.65 -18.41
N GLY A 256 12.33 -4.94 -18.52
CA GLY A 256 13.66 -5.47 -18.83
C GLY A 256 14.43 -5.95 -17.59
N TYR A 257 15.73 -6.21 -17.76
CA TYR A 257 16.62 -6.61 -16.67
C TYR A 257 16.88 -5.43 -15.73
N ARG A 258 16.65 -5.64 -14.43
CA ARG A 258 16.80 -4.62 -13.38
C ARG A 258 17.44 -5.22 -12.13
N CYS A 259 18.10 -4.35 -11.37
CA CYS A 259 18.61 -4.65 -10.05
C CYS A 259 17.84 -3.82 -9.02
N LEU A 260 17.18 -4.47 -8.08
CA LEU A 260 16.69 -3.80 -6.88
C LEU A 260 17.78 -3.84 -5.83
N LEU A 261 18.32 -2.67 -5.48
CA LEU A 261 19.30 -2.54 -4.41
C LEU A 261 18.59 -2.77 -3.08
N LEU A 262 19.17 -3.60 -2.22
CA LEU A 262 18.54 -4.01 -0.97
C LEU A 262 19.12 -3.25 0.22
N ARG A 263 18.31 -3.19 1.28
CA ARG A 263 18.59 -2.55 2.56
C ARG A 263 18.64 -3.60 3.66
N SER A 264 19.36 -3.27 4.73
CA SER A 264 19.34 -4.05 5.98
C SER A 264 18.01 -3.87 6.71
N SER A 265 17.76 -4.66 7.75
CA SER A 265 16.57 -4.53 8.61
C SER A 265 16.39 -3.13 9.22
N ASN A 266 17.46 -2.32 9.34
CA ASN A 266 17.41 -0.97 9.90
C ASN A 266 17.17 0.10 8.80
N GLY A 267 17.02 -0.31 7.54
CA GLY A 267 16.74 0.57 6.41
C GLY A 267 17.98 1.17 5.75
N THR A 268 19.18 0.84 6.25
CA THR A 268 20.45 1.25 5.65
C THR A 268 20.67 0.54 4.31
N PRO A 269 20.95 1.27 3.21
CA PRO A 269 21.35 0.67 1.94
C PRO A 269 22.58 -0.21 2.08
N ILE A 270 22.53 -1.43 1.53
CA ILE A 270 23.66 -2.34 1.55
C ILE A 270 24.37 -2.28 0.20
N ARG A 271 25.58 -1.73 0.18
CA ARG A 271 26.39 -1.59 -1.04
C ARG A 271 26.50 -2.92 -1.80
N LEU A 272 26.10 -2.90 -3.08
CA LEU A 272 26.10 -4.02 -4.03
C LEU A 272 25.19 -5.20 -3.65
N CYS A 273 24.42 -5.13 -2.56
CA CYS A 273 23.43 -6.15 -2.26
C CYS A 273 22.21 -5.91 -3.14
N ALA A 274 21.90 -6.86 -4.03
CA ALA A 274 20.88 -6.65 -5.04
C ALA A 274 20.10 -7.93 -5.37
N LEU A 275 18.82 -7.73 -5.68
CA LEU A 275 17.98 -8.70 -6.35
C LEU A 275 18.01 -8.42 -7.86
N LEU A 276 18.55 -9.36 -8.63
CA LEU A 276 18.52 -9.32 -10.09
C LEU A 276 17.22 -9.97 -10.56
N LEU A 277 16.49 -9.25 -11.41
CA LEU A 277 15.21 -9.70 -11.93
C LEU A 277 14.95 -9.16 -13.33
N HIS A 278 14.11 -9.85 -14.08
CA HIS A 278 13.59 -9.38 -15.37
C HIS A 278 12.11 -9.03 -15.22
N ILE A 279 11.73 -7.81 -15.63
CA ILE A 279 10.36 -7.29 -15.53
C ILE A 279 9.72 -7.29 -16.91
N LYS A 280 8.52 -7.87 -17.04
CA LYS A 280 7.63 -7.64 -18.19
C LYS A 280 6.38 -6.93 -17.73
N GLU A 281 5.95 -5.92 -18.49
CA GLU A 281 4.68 -5.25 -18.27
C GLU A 281 3.64 -5.80 -19.24
N SER A 282 2.44 -6.10 -18.73
CA SER A 282 1.26 -6.47 -19.51
C SER A 282 -0.01 -5.89 -18.86
N VAL A 283 -1.15 -6.17 -19.48
CA VAL A 283 -2.48 -5.80 -18.97
C VAL A 283 -3.31 -7.06 -18.90
N GLU A 284 -4.03 -7.24 -17.81
CA GLU A 284 -4.91 -8.40 -17.59
C GLU A 284 -6.33 -7.93 -17.28
N PRO A 285 -7.37 -8.66 -17.70
CA PRO A 285 -8.75 -8.32 -17.36
C PRO A 285 -8.99 -8.45 -15.85
N ASN A 286 -9.71 -7.49 -15.27
CA ASN A 286 -10.16 -7.56 -13.89
C ASN A 286 -11.42 -8.44 -13.79
N MET A 287 -11.20 -9.76 -13.72
CA MET A 287 -12.29 -10.74 -13.63
C MET A 287 -13.21 -10.54 -12.42
N ARG A 288 -12.72 -9.88 -11.36
CA ARG A 288 -13.56 -9.54 -10.19
C ARG A 288 -14.61 -8.50 -10.55
N GLU A 289 -14.24 -7.51 -11.35
CA GLU A 289 -15.15 -6.47 -11.78
C GLU A 289 -16.15 -7.00 -12.79
N ALA A 290 -15.70 -7.85 -13.72
CA ALA A 290 -16.60 -8.58 -14.62
C ALA A 290 -17.61 -9.44 -13.84
N GLY A 291 -17.16 -10.13 -12.80
CA GLY A 291 -18.02 -10.91 -11.91
C GLY A 291 -19.00 -10.04 -11.10
N ARG A 292 -18.56 -8.88 -10.60
CA ARG A 292 -19.42 -7.93 -9.87
C ARG A 292 -20.49 -7.33 -10.78
N ALA A 293 -20.12 -6.94 -12.00
CA ALA A 293 -21.05 -6.45 -13.01
C ALA A 293 -22.11 -7.51 -13.35
N LEU A 294 -21.69 -8.77 -13.55
CA LEU A 294 -22.61 -9.88 -13.78
C LEU A 294 -23.55 -10.13 -12.59
N PHE A 295 -23.02 -10.12 -11.37
CA PHE A 295 -23.81 -10.29 -10.16
C PHE A 295 -24.84 -9.18 -10.00
N ASN A 296 -24.45 -7.91 -10.18
CA ASN A 296 -25.35 -6.77 -10.12
C ASN A 296 -26.45 -6.88 -11.19
N ALA A 297 -26.09 -7.22 -12.43
CA ALA A 297 -27.05 -7.41 -13.50
C ALA A 297 -28.05 -8.54 -13.19
N LEU A 298 -27.57 -9.66 -12.61
CA LEU A 298 -28.43 -10.75 -12.16
C LEU A 298 -29.37 -10.29 -11.02
N HIS A 299 -28.84 -9.53 -10.06
CA HIS A 299 -29.62 -9.00 -8.94
C HIS A 299 -30.75 -8.08 -9.43
N THR A 300 -30.43 -7.13 -10.31
CA THR A 300 -31.42 -6.23 -10.92
C THR A 300 -32.47 -7.01 -11.72
N ALA A 301 -32.06 -8.02 -12.50
CA ALA A 301 -33.00 -8.86 -13.25
C ALA A 301 -33.93 -9.67 -12.33
N VAL A 302 -33.44 -10.10 -11.15
CA VAL A 302 -34.27 -10.76 -10.13
C VAL A 302 -35.26 -9.77 -9.51
N GLU A 303 -34.82 -8.57 -9.12
CA GLU A 303 -35.69 -7.52 -8.58
C GLU A 303 -36.79 -7.11 -9.57
N GLU A 304 -36.45 -6.93 -10.85
CA GLU A 304 -37.42 -6.64 -11.92
C GLU A 304 -38.44 -7.78 -12.08
N ARG A 305 -37.99 -9.04 -11.99
CA ARG A 305 -38.87 -10.20 -12.07
C ARG A 305 -39.82 -10.27 -10.88
N ASP A 306 -39.31 -10.03 -9.68
CA ASP A 306 -40.11 -10.09 -8.45
C ASP A 306 -41.15 -8.95 -8.42
N ALA A 307 -40.76 -7.73 -8.83
CA ALA A 307 -41.70 -6.63 -9.03
C ALA A 307 -42.79 -6.96 -10.09
N ARG A 308 -42.43 -7.70 -11.14
CA ARG A 308 -43.40 -8.15 -12.14
C ARG A 308 -44.36 -9.21 -11.60
N ILE A 309 -43.89 -10.10 -10.73
CA ILE A 309 -44.72 -11.08 -10.04
C ILE A 309 -45.74 -10.37 -9.14
N GLU A 310 -45.31 -9.42 -8.31
CA GLU A 310 -46.22 -8.63 -7.46
C GLU A 310 -47.30 -7.91 -8.27
N GLN A 311 -46.93 -7.32 -9.42
CA GLN A 311 -47.91 -6.71 -10.33
C GLN A 311 -48.94 -7.72 -10.85
N LEU A 312 -48.50 -8.91 -11.27
CA LEU A 312 -49.39 -9.95 -11.78
C LEU A 312 -50.31 -10.50 -10.69
N GLU A 313 -49.81 -10.67 -9.47
CA GLU A 313 -50.61 -11.07 -8.30
C GLU A 313 -51.72 -10.04 -8.03
N SER A 314 -51.40 -8.75 -8.07
CA SER A 314 -52.43 -7.70 -7.88
C SER A 314 -53.52 -7.71 -8.96
N VAL A 315 -53.17 -8.03 -10.21
CA VAL A 315 -54.14 -8.18 -11.32
C VAL A 315 -55.00 -9.43 -11.14
N VAL A 316 -54.41 -10.54 -10.69
CA VAL A 316 -55.16 -11.76 -10.40
C VAL A 316 -56.15 -11.55 -9.26
N ASP A 317 -55.75 -10.82 -8.21
CA ASP A 317 -56.63 -10.54 -7.08
C ASP A 317 -57.79 -9.60 -7.46
N THR A 318 -57.55 -8.57 -8.28
CA THR A 318 -58.63 -7.73 -8.82
C THR A 318 -59.61 -8.52 -9.69
N LEU A 319 -59.11 -9.40 -10.57
CA LEU A 319 -59.97 -10.26 -11.38
C LEU A 319 -60.77 -11.27 -10.54
N ARG A 320 -60.24 -11.71 -9.40
CA ARG A 320 -60.97 -12.58 -8.45
C ARG A 320 -62.07 -11.84 -7.70
N GLU A 321 -61.91 -10.54 -7.44
CA GLU A 321 -62.96 -9.71 -6.82
C GLU A 321 -64.09 -9.37 -7.79
N GLU A 322 -63.82 -9.36 -9.11
CA GLU A 322 -64.82 -9.09 -10.16
C GLU A 322 -65.66 -10.32 -10.56
N LEU A 323 -65.28 -11.53 -10.14
CA LEU A 323 -65.94 -12.82 -10.43
C LEU A 323 -66.82 -13.32 -9.28
#